data_AF-A0A5C3KD28-F1
#
_entry.id   AF-A0A5C3KD28-F1
#
_cell.length_a   1.000
_cell.length_b   1.000
_cell.length_c   1.000
_cell.angle_alpha   90.00
_cell.angle_beta   90.00
_cell.angle_gamma   90.00
#
_symmetry.space_group_name_H-M   'P 1'
#
loop_
_entity.id
_entity.type
_entity.pdbx_description
1 polymer ?
#
loop_
_entity_poly.entity_id
_entity_poly.type
_entity_poly.pdbx_seq_one_letter_code
_entity_poly.pdbx_strand_id
1 'polypeptide(L)'
;VVRHLRPLAIATNSLQSVSCRLDTVLVTFGFLLMQFTRIKSPANNPDWEEEKAACDRVINSLEKRWAKADQILFLAALILNPSYGFTLFDHSNAFLSQRRVINYLRVLWMRLFQHAAPAELETELMDYFKHEGIFCDLKSAIEFEENQARVMKRDINPMLIYESLRAPGAPDTHLMRLARHLFSAATNSASCERLFSAFGNLLTKLRNKLGLKNMKSIAEL
;
A
#
# COMPACT_ATOMS: atom_id res chain seq x y z
N VAL A 1 23.77 -10.45 -13.42
CA VAL A 1 22.91 -9.31 -13.85
C VAL A 1 21.40 -9.58 -13.74
N VAL A 2 20.83 -10.61 -14.41
CA VAL A 2 19.36 -10.86 -14.41
C VAL A 2 18.77 -11.07 -12.99
N ARG A 3 19.54 -11.69 -12.08
CA ARG A 3 19.11 -12.02 -10.72
C ARG A 3 18.80 -10.80 -9.84
N HIS A 4 19.50 -9.67 -10.05
CA HIS A 4 19.24 -8.41 -9.33
C HIS A 4 18.19 -7.55 -10.00
N LEU A 5 18.18 -7.54 -11.34
CA LEU A 5 17.28 -6.68 -12.10
C LEU A 5 15.84 -7.17 -12.03
N ARG A 6 15.59 -8.47 -11.94
CA ARG A 6 14.22 -9.01 -11.88
C ARG A 6 13.43 -8.54 -10.65
N PRO A 7 13.93 -8.64 -9.41
CA PRO A 7 13.24 -8.08 -8.24
C PRO A 7 12.97 -6.58 -8.36
N LEU A 8 13.94 -5.82 -8.89
CA LEU A 8 13.79 -4.38 -9.10
C LEU A 8 12.75 -4.06 -10.19
N ALA A 9 12.68 -4.84 -11.26
CA ALA A 9 11.69 -4.67 -12.31
C ALA A 9 10.27 -4.97 -11.81
N ILE A 10 10.10 -6.04 -11.03
CA ILE A 10 8.81 -6.35 -10.37
C ILE A 10 8.38 -5.20 -9.46
N ALA A 11 9.28 -4.75 -8.57
CA ALA A 11 8.99 -3.63 -7.68
C ALA A 11 8.64 -2.35 -8.43
N THR A 12 9.38 -2.03 -9.49
CA THR A 12 9.12 -0.84 -10.32
C THR A 12 7.74 -0.91 -10.96
N ASN A 13 7.37 -2.06 -11.54
CA ASN A 13 6.06 -2.24 -12.15
C ASN A 13 4.92 -2.08 -11.13
N SER A 14 5.07 -2.65 -9.93
CA SER A 14 4.09 -2.51 -8.85
C SER A 14 3.98 -1.06 -8.36
N LEU A 15 5.11 -0.38 -8.17
CA LEU A 15 5.16 1.00 -7.66
C LEU A 15 4.72 2.04 -8.69
N GLN A 16 4.75 1.73 -10.00
CA GLN A 16 4.27 2.60 -11.07
C GLN A 16 2.80 2.33 -11.46
N SER A 17 2.17 1.32 -10.86
CA SER A 17 0.77 1.01 -11.11
C SER A 17 -0.16 2.16 -10.71
N VAL A 18 -1.30 2.30 -11.40
CA VAL A 18 -2.37 3.24 -10.99
C VAL A 18 -3.01 2.82 -9.67
N SER A 19 -2.94 1.53 -9.34
CA SER A 19 -3.48 0.93 -8.11
C SER A 19 -2.48 0.96 -6.96
N CYS A 20 -1.31 1.59 -7.13
CA CYS A 20 -0.31 1.65 -6.07
C CYS A 20 -0.84 2.48 -4.90
N ARG A 21 -0.84 1.85 -3.72
CA ARG A 21 -1.26 2.45 -2.45
C ARG A 21 -0.15 2.29 -1.41
N LEU A 22 -0.34 2.87 -0.23
CA LEU A 22 0.65 2.86 0.85
C LEU A 22 1.00 1.43 1.30
N ASP A 23 0.00 0.55 1.40
CA ASP A 23 0.19 -0.88 1.68
C ASP A 23 1.03 -1.55 0.59
N THR A 24 0.74 -1.28 -0.69
CA THR A 24 1.53 -1.80 -1.83
C THR A 24 3.00 -1.38 -1.75
N VAL A 25 3.27 -0.13 -1.36
CA VAL A 25 4.64 0.37 -1.20
C VAL A 25 5.37 -0.41 -0.12
N LEU A 26 4.74 -0.62 1.05
CA LEU A 26 5.38 -1.34 2.16
C LEU A 26 5.61 -2.81 1.84
N VAL A 27 4.64 -3.50 1.22
CA VAL A 27 4.80 -4.88 0.75
C VAL A 27 5.95 -4.97 -0.25
N THR A 28 6.07 -4.00 -1.16
CA THR A 28 7.16 -3.97 -2.15
C THR A 28 8.53 -3.74 -1.48
N PHE A 29 8.60 -2.89 -0.46
CA PHE A 29 9.82 -2.71 0.34
C PHE A 29 10.24 -4.01 1.03
N GLY A 30 9.29 -4.68 1.70
CA GLY A 30 9.52 -5.98 2.34
C GLY A 30 9.96 -7.05 1.35
N PHE A 31 9.32 -7.12 0.18
CA PHE A 31 9.70 -8.01 -0.91
C PHE A 31 11.16 -7.79 -1.34
N LEU A 32 11.55 -6.55 -1.62
CA LEU A 32 12.93 -6.24 -2.03
C LEU A 32 13.92 -6.61 -0.93
N LEU A 33 13.66 -6.25 0.32
CA LEU A 33 14.51 -6.58 1.46
C LEU A 33 14.71 -8.10 1.57
N MET A 34 13.62 -8.87 1.47
CA MET A 34 13.66 -10.33 1.49
C MET A 34 14.48 -10.90 0.33
N GLN A 35 14.26 -10.43 -0.91
CA GLN A 35 14.98 -10.93 -2.08
C GLN A 35 16.49 -10.66 -2.00
N PHE A 36 16.88 -9.44 -1.66
CA PHE A 36 18.31 -9.09 -1.58
C PHE A 36 18.99 -9.74 -0.37
N THR A 37 18.28 -9.95 0.74
CA THR A 37 18.80 -10.75 1.87
C THR A 37 19.03 -12.20 1.46
N ARG A 38 18.10 -12.79 0.68
CA ARG A 38 18.24 -14.14 0.15
C ARG A 38 19.40 -14.27 -0.83
N ILE A 39 19.59 -13.31 -1.75
CA ILE A 39 20.71 -13.34 -2.71
C ILE A 39 22.07 -13.22 -1.99
N LYS A 40 22.13 -12.46 -0.90
CA LYS A 40 23.32 -12.29 -0.04
C LYS A 40 23.63 -13.52 0.83
N SER A 41 22.72 -14.50 0.93
CA SER A 41 22.88 -15.66 1.80
C SER A 41 23.69 -16.78 1.13
N PRO A 42 24.75 -17.30 1.78
CA PRO A 42 25.55 -18.41 1.23
C PRO A 42 24.73 -19.69 1.01
N ALA A 43 23.66 -19.88 1.80
CA ALA A 43 22.75 -21.02 1.64
C ALA A 43 21.92 -20.98 0.35
N ASN A 44 21.80 -19.80 -0.28
CA ASN A 44 20.92 -19.57 -1.43
C ASN A 44 21.66 -19.15 -2.70
N ASN A 45 22.95 -18.82 -2.59
CA ASN A 45 23.73 -18.32 -3.70
C ASN A 45 25.20 -18.79 -3.60
N PRO A 46 25.66 -19.68 -4.51
CA PRO A 46 27.07 -20.07 -4.57
C PRO A 46 28.00 -18.87 -4.78
N ASP A 47 27.55 -17.86 -5.53
CA ASP A 47 28.31 -16.66 -5.88
C ASP A 47 28.02 -15.50 -4.91
N TRP A 48 27.61 -15.78 -3.66
CA TRP A 48 27.15 -14.75 -2.72
C TRP A 48 28.22 -13.70 -2.40
N GLU A 49 29.51 -14.07 -2.40
CA GLU A 49 30.60 -13.14 -2.07
C GLU A 49 30.72 -12.01 -3.10
N GLU A 50 30.63 -12.34 -4.39
CA GLU A 50 30.67 -11.37 -5.48
C GLU A 50 29.45 -10.44 -5.46
N GLU A 51 28.29 -10.98 -5.06
CA GLU A 51 27.02 -10.26 -5.06
C GLU A 51 26.73 -9.48 -3.77
N LYS A 52 27.48 -9.77 -2.70
CA LYS A 52 27.29 -9.19 -1.36
C LYS A 52 27.30 -7.68 -1.38
N ALA A 53 28.29 -7.08 -2.03
CA ALA A 53 28.47 -5.63 -2.06
C ALA A 53 27.31 -4.91 -2.76
N ALA A 54 26.78 -5.49 -3.85
CA ALA A 54 25.63 -4.93 -4.55
C ALA A 54 24.35 -5.05 -3.70
N CYS A 55 24.13 -6.20 -3.08
CA CYS A 55 23.00 -6.44 -2.18
C CYS A 55 23.02 -5.49 -0.98
N ASP A 56 24.18 -5.29 -0.36
CA ASP A 56 24.36 -4.36 0.76
C ASP A 56 24.02 -2.92 0.37
N ARG A 57 24.41 -2.48 -0.83
CA ARG A 57 24.05 -1.14 -1.31
C ARG A 57 22.54 -0.97 -1.45
N VAL A 58 21.84 -1.97 -1.98
CA VAL A 58 20.37 -1.94 -2.13
C VAL A 58 19.69 -1.94 -0.77
N ILE A 59 20.07 -2.86 0.13
CA ILE A 59 19.51 -2.96 1.49
C ILE A 59 19.72 -1.66 2.26
N ASN A 60 20.95 -1.14 2.29
CA ASN A 60 21.26 0.14 2.95
C ASN A 60 20.45 1.31 2.36
N SER A 61 20.20 1.30 1.04
CA SER A 61 19.36 2.32 0.41
C SER A 61 17.90 2.21 0.86
N LEU A 62 17.35 0.99 0.95
CA LEU A 62 15.99 0.74 1.44
C LEU A 62 15.85 1.20 2.90
N GLU A 63 16.79 0.81 3.76
CA GLU A 63 16.80 1.21 5.18
C GLU A 63 16.89 2.72 5.35
N LYS A 64 17.77 3.39 4.59
CA LYS A 64 17.88 4.86 4.62
C LYS A 64 16.59 5.56 4.19
N ARG A 65 15.88 5.02 3.21
CA ARG A 65 14.58 5.56 2.77
C ARG A 65 13.50 5.31 3.82
N TRP A 66 13.46 4.10 4.39
CA TRP A 66 12.52 3.75 5.44
C TRP A 66 12.71 4.60 6.70
N ALA A 67 13.95 4.86 7.10
CA ALA A 67 14.27 5.71 8.26
C ALA A 67 13.78 7.16 8.10
N LYS A 68 13.63 7.65 6.87
CA LYS A 68 13.12 8.99 6.56
C LYS A 68 11.62 9.03 6.27
N ALA A 69 11.00 7.87 6.08
CA ALA A 69 9.59 7.77 5.73
C ALA A 69 8.69 8.01 6.94
N ASP A 70 7.43 8.38 6.69
CA ASP A 70 6.40 8.36 7.70
C ASP A 70 5.94 6.92 7.96
N GLN A 71 6.75 6.17 8.70
CA GLN A 71 6.62 4.73 8.87
C GLN A 71 5.24 4.31 9.36
N ILE A 72 4.65 5.08 10.29
CA ILE A 72 3.34 4.81 10.86
C ILE A 72 2.25 4.84 9.81
N LEU A 73 2.34 5.74 8.82
CA LEU A 73 1.36 5.85 7.75
C LEU A 73 1.36 4.61 6.82
N PHE A 74 2.54 4.09 6.49
CA PHE A 74 2.69 2.84 5.74
C PHE A 74 2.25 1.61 6.54
N LEU A 75 2.65 1.54 7.81
CA LEU A 75 2.26 0.45 8.71
C LEU A 75 0.74 0.43 8.92
N ALA A 76 0.12 1.60 9.13
CA ALA A 76 -1.32 1.73 9.28
C ALA A 76 -2.09 1.23 8.06
N ALA A 77 -1.67 1.64 6.85
CA ALA A 77 -2.31 1.19 5.62
C ALA A 77 -2.20 -0.32 5.44
N LEU A 78 -1.07 -0.92 5.82
CA LEU A 78 -0.88 -2.37 5.72
C LEU A 78 -1.71 -3.14 6.75
N ILE A 79 -1.70 -2.68 8.01
CA ILE A 79 -2.45 -3.31 9.10
C ILE A 79 -3.96 -3.20 8.87
N LEU A 80 -4.43 -2.07 8.34
CA LEU A 80 -5.84 -1.86 7.99
C LEU A 80 -6.20 -2.40 6.60
N ASN A 81 -5.32 -3.14 5.94
CA ASN A 81 -5.70 -3.91 4.76
C ASN A 81 -6.22 -5.29 5.22
N PRO A 82 -7.52 -5.61 5.05
CA PRO A 82 -8.10 -6.89 5.45
C PRO A 82 -7.36 -8.12 4.94
N SER A 83 -6.78 -8.05 3.73
CA SER A 83 -6.06 -9.16 3.11
C SER A 83 -4.70 -9.43 3.76
N TYR A 84 -4.14 -8.46 4.51
CA TYR A 84 -2.83 -8.60 5.16
C TYR A 84 -2.94 -8.59 6.68
N GLY A 85 -3.53 -7.56 7.29
CA GLY A 85 -3.57 -7.40 8.74
C GLY A 85 -2.18 -7.49 9.36
N PHE A 86 -2.04 -8.35 10.38
CA PHE A 86 -0.76 -8.62 11.04
C PHE A 86 0.08 -9.74 10.41
N THR A 87 -0.41 -10.40 9.35
CA THR A 87 0.20 -11.65 8.84
C THR A 87 1.62 -11.48 8.28
N LEU A 88 1.97 -10.26 7.86
CA LEU A 88 3.28 -9.95 7.28
C LEU A 88 4.33 -9.54 8.31
N PHE A 89 3.95 -9.44 9.58
CA PHE A 89 4.84 -9.05 10.66
C PHE A 89 5.18 -10.22 11.57
N ASP A 90 6.38 -10.18 12.14
CA ASP A 90 6.78 -11.10 13.19
C ASP A 90 5.90 -10.88 14.44
N HIS A 91 5.19 -11.93 14.85
CA HIS A 91 4.31 -11.90 16.02
C HIS A 91 5.06 -11.65 17.34
N SER A 92 6.38 -11.88 17.37
CA SER A 92 7.22 -11.56 18.54
C SER A 92 7.60 -10.08 18.63
N ASN A 93 7.26 -9.27 17.63
CA ASN A 93 7.65 -7.87 17.58
C ASN A 93 6.81 -7.00 18.54
N ALA A 94 7.40 -6.69 19.70
CA ALA A 94 6.79 -5.82 20.71
C ALA A 94 6.46 -4.40 20.23
N PHE A 95 7.05 -3.92 19.12
CA PHE A 95 6.71 -2.62 18.52
C PHE A 95 5.30 -2.61 17.92
N LEU A 96 4.85 -3.76 17.41
CA LEU A 96 3.57 -3.93 16.73
C LEU A 96 2.52 -4.64 17.59
N SER A 97 2.66 -4.60 18.92
CA SER A 97 1.59 -5.09 19.79
C SER A 97 0.29 -4.32 19.53
N GLN A 98 -0.85 -5.00 19.62
CA GLN A 98 -2.17 -4.42 19.30
C GLN A 98 -2.40 -3.07 20.02
N ARG A 99 -2.06 -2.99 21.31
CA ARG A 99 -2.17 -1.75 22.11
C ARG A 99 -1.33 -0.61 21.55
N ARG A 100 -0.10 -0.88 21.10
CA ARG A 100 0.76 0.16 20.50
C ARG A 100 0.24 0.59 19.15
N VAL A 101 -0.21 -0.36 18.33
CA VAL A 101 -0.83 -0.06 17.03
C VAL A 101 -2.06 0.81 17.20
N ILE A 102 -2.95 0.52 18.16
CA ILE A 102 -4.10 1.37 18.49
C ILE A 102 -3.64 2.79 18.82
N ASN A 103 -2.63 2.94 19.67
CA ASN A 103 -2.09 4.26 20.00
C ASN A 103 -1.54 4.98 18.76
N TYR A 104 -0.81 4.28 17.89
CA TYR A 104 -0.31 4.86 16.64
C TYR A 104 -1.45 5.31 15.72
N LEU A 105 -2.51 4.51 15.58
CA LEU A 105 -3.67 4.84 14.76
C LEU A 105 -4.49 6.01 15.34
N ARG A 106 -4.57 6.13 16.67
CA ARG A 106 -5.18 7.30 17.33
C ARG A 106 -4.37 8.58 17.11
N VAL A 107 -3.04 8.51 17.20
CA VAL A 107 -2.17 9.65 16.90
C VAL A 107 -2.27 10.02 15.42
N LEU A 108 -2.29 9.02 14.53
CA LEU A 108 -2.46 9.21 13.10
C LEU A 108 -3.82 9.85 12.78
N TRP A 109 -4.89 9.42 13.44
CA TRP A 109 -6.20 10.04 13.33
C TRP A 109 -6.14 11.54 13.64
N MET A 110 -5.57 11.91 14.79
CA MET A 110 -5.46 13.31 15.18
C MET A 110 -4.67 14.13 14.15
N ARG A 111 -3.62 13.54 13.58
CA ARG A 111 -2.81 14.18 12.53
C ARG A 111 -3.56 14.34 11.21
N LEU A 112 -4.38 13.37 10.80
CA LEU A 112 -5.09 13.41 9.51
C LEU A 112 -6.37 14.25 9.57
N PHE A 113 -7.11 14.16 10.68
CA PHE A 113 -8.43 14.79 10.82
C PHE A 113 -8.42 16.06 11.69
N GLN A 114 -7.28 16.41 12.29
CA GLN A 114 -7.09 17.65 13.07
C GLN A 114 -8.05 17.80 14.26
N HIS A 115 -8.51 16.67 14.82
CA HIS A 115 -9.31 16.63 16.04
C HIS A 115 -9.06 15.32 16.81
N ALA A 116 -9.50 15.28 18.07
CA ALA A 116 -9.34 14.10 18.93
C ALA A 116 -9.92 12.83 18.28
N ALA A 117 -9.23 11.71 18.48
CA ALA A 117 -9.73 10.39 18.07
C ALA A 117 -11.00 10.04 18.86
N PRO A 118 -12.10 9.65 18.18
CA PRO A 118 -13.31 9.14 18.84
C PRO A 118 -13.00 7.95 19.75
N ALA A 119 -13.78 7.79 20.82
CA ALA A 119 -13.57 6.71 21.78
C ALA A 119 -13.86 5.34 21.13
N GLU A 120 -14.84 5.32 20.23
CA GLU A 120 -15.31 4.17 19.47
C GLU A 120 -14.23 3.59 18.55
N LEU A 121 -13.28 4.43 18.09
CA LEU A 121 -12.19 3.97 17.22
C LEU A 121 -11.36 2.85 17.89
N GLU A 122 -11.14 2.91 19.21
CA GLU A 122 -10.39 1.88 19.93
C GLU A 122 -11.15 0.55 19.96
N THR A 123 -12.47 0.59 20.22
CA THR A 123 -13.34 -0.59 20.18
C THR A 123 -13.39 -1.18 18.77
N GLU A 124 -13.59 -0.36 17.75
CA GLU A 124 -13.64 -0.82 16.36
C GLU A 124 -12.33 -1.47 15.90
N LEU A 125 -11.18 -0.94 16.33
CA LEU A 125 -9.87 -1.54 16.05
C LEU A 125 -9.70 -2.89 16.75
N MET A 126 -10.16 -3.02 17.99
CA MET A 126 -10.12 -4.28 18.72
C MET A 126 -11.02 -5.33 18.06
N ASP A 127 -12.23 -4.94 17.67
CA ASP A 127 -13.17 -5.80 16.95
C ASP A 127 -12.58 -6.25 15.61
N TYR A 128 -11.94 -5.33 14.87
CA TYR A 128 -11.25 -5.66 13.62
C TYR A 128 -10.12 -6.67 13.83
N PHE A 129 -9.28 -6.50 14.86
CA PHE A 129 -8.18 -7.42 15.15
C PHE A 129 -8.63 -8.81 15.62
N LYS A 130 -9.81 -8.89 16.23
CA LYS A 130 -10.38 -10.16 16.73
C LYS A 130 -11.37 -10.80 15.76
N HIS A 131 -11.72 -10.13 14.67
CA HIS A 131 -12.81 -10.52 13.80
C HIS A 131 -14.15 -10.62 14.57
N GLU A 132 -14.47 -9.58 15.33
CA GLU A 132 -15.70 -9.43 16.10
C GLU A 132 -16.57 -8.31 15.52
N GLY A 133 -17.81 -8.17 16.02
CA GLY A 133 -18.73 -7.11 15.60
C GLY A 133 -19.01 -7.15 14.10
N ILE A 134 -18.89 -6.01 13.42
CA ILE A 134 -19.08 -5.91 11.96
C ILE A 134 -18.00 -6.62 11.14
N PHE A 135 -16.90 -7.05 11.79
CA PHE A 135 -15.77 -7.70 11.14
C PHE A 135 -15.79 -9.23 11.31
N CYS A 136 -16.87 -9.81 11.86
CA CYS A 136 -17.00 -11.26 12.03
C CYS A 136 -16.90 -12.04 10.72
N ASP A 137 -17.43 -11.47 9.63
CA ASP A 137 -17.42 -12.08 8.30
C ASP A 137 -16.26 -11.58 7.42
N LEU A 138 -15.21 -10.98 8.03
CA LEU A 138 -14.09 -10.39 7.27
C LEU A 138 -13.43 -11.40 6.33
N LYS A 139 -13.29 -12.65 6.76
CA LYS A 139 -12.71 -13.72 5.93
C LYS A 139 -13.56 -13.98 4.67
N SER A 140 -14.86 -14.14 4.83
CA SER A 140 -15.80 -14.34 3.73
C SER A 140 -15.82 -13.14 2.78
N ALA A 141 -15.74 -11.92 3.32
CA ALA A 141 -15.67 -10.70 2.53
C ALA A 141 -14.37 -10.59 1.71
N ILE A 142 -13.22 -11.01 2.28
CA ILE A 142 -11.94 -11.09 1.56
C ILE A 142 -12.07 -12.09 0.41
N GLU A 143 -12.53 -13.31 0.68
CA GLU A 143 -12.67 -14.36 -0.35
C GLU A 143 -13.61 -13.93 -1.49
N PHE A 144 -14.69 -13.21 -1.17
CA PHE A 144 -15.59 -12.66 -2.18
C PHE A 144 -14.88 -11.65 -3.09
N GLU A 145 -14.17 -10.69 -2.50
CA GLU A 145 -13.46 -9.66 -3.24
C GLU A 145 -12.30 -10.24 -4.07
N GLU A 146 -11.56 -11.22 -3.55
CA GLU A 146 -10.52 -11.95 -4.30
C GLU A 146 -11.10 -12.62 -5.55
N ASN A 147 -12.26 -13.25 -5.41
CA ASN A 147 -12.96 -13.86 -6.55
C ASN A 147 -13.39 -12.83 -7.58
N GLN A 148 -13.98 -11.70 -7.15
CA GLN A 148 -14.39 -10.62 -8.05
C GLN A 148 -13.19 -9.98 -8.76
N ALA A 149 -12.13 -9.68 -8.03
CA ALA A 149 -10.90 -9.11 -8.57
C ALA A 149 -10.29 -10.04 -9.64
N ARG A 150 -10.27 -11.35 -9.39
CA ARG A 150 -9.82 -12.37 -10.35
C ARG A 150 -10.67 -12.40 -11.62
N VAL A 151 -11.99 -12.40 -11.49
CA VAL A 151 -12.92 -12.41 -12.64
C VAL A 151 -12.77 -11.12 -13.46
N MET A 152 -12.68 -9.97 -12.80
CA MET A 152 -12.55 -8.66 -13.44
C MET A 152 -11.13 -8.32 -13.87
N LYS A 153 -10.14 -9.19 -13.59
CA LYS A 153 -8.71 -8.99 -13.88
C LYS A 153 -8.18 -7.66 -13.34
N ARG A 154 -8.56 -7.33 -12.11
CA ARG A 154 -8.10 -6.14 -11.38
C ARG A 154 -7.41 -6.54 -10.09
N ASP A 155 -6.70 -5.60 -9.50
CA ASP A 155 -6.18 -5.78 -8.14
C ASP A 155 -7.31 -5.78 -7.11
N ILE A 156 -7.05 -6.44 -5.98
CA ILE A 156 -7.92 -6.44 -4.80
C ILE A 156 -8.04 -5.00 -4.28
N ASN A 157 -9.27 -4.56 -4.02
CA ASN A 157 -9.55 -3.28 -3.41
C ASN A 157 -10.01 -3.47 -1.95
N PRO A 158 -9.17 -3.14 -0.96
CA PRO A 158 -9.51 -3.23 0.46
C PRO A 158 -10.79 -2.51 0.83
N MET A 159 -11.14 -1.41 0.14
CA MET A 159 -12.36 -0.68 0.43
C MET A 159 -13.62 -1.42 0.03
N LEU A 160 -13.58 -2.25 -1.01
CA LEU A 160 -14.74 -3.09 -1.38
C LEU A 160 -15.03 -4.17 -0.33
N ILE A 161 -14.00 -4.61 0.41
CA ILE A 161 -14.14 -5.53 1.55
C ILE A 161 -14.84 -4.82 2.72
N TYR A 162 -14.45 -3.58 3.04
CA TYR A 162 -15.13 -2.81 4.07
C TYR A 162 -16.58 -2.47 3.69
N GLU A 163 -16.81 -2.14 2.42
CA GLU A 163 -18.14 -1.81 1.91
C GLU A 163 -19.10 -3.00 1.92
N SER A 164 -18.61 -4.23 1.70
CA SER A 164 -19.43 -5.44 1.77
C SER A 164 -19.84 -5.85 3.19
N LEU A 165 -19.06 -5.44 4.20
CA LEU A 165 -19.35 -5.68 5.62
C LEU A 165 -20.31 -4.65 6.22
N ARG A 166 -20.51 -3.50 5.56
CA ARG A 166 -21.40 -2.45 6.05
C ARG A 166 -22.86 -2.84 5.81
N ALA A 167 -23.70 -2.54 6.81
CA ALA A 167 -25.14 -2.57 6.61
C ALA A 167 -25.54 -1.54 5.54
N PRO A 168 -26.50 -1.87 4.64
CA PRO A 168 -26.94 -0.95 3.60
C PRO A 168 -27.39 0.40 4.17
N GLY A 169 -26.78 1.49 3.70
CA GLY A 169 -27.09 2.86 4.13
C GLY A 169 -26.49 3.31 5.47
N ALA A 170 -25.84 2.42 6.23
CA ALA A 170 -25.13 2.82 7.45
C ALA A 170 -23.87 3.63 7.10
N PRO A 171 -23.47 4.67 7.85
CA PRO A 171 -22.25 5.43 7.58
C PRO A 171 -20.97 4.58 7.75
N ASP A 172 -19.84 5.09 7.27
CA ASP A 172 -18.52 4.51 7.60
C ASP A 172 -18.29 4.58 9.11
N THR A 173 -17.75 3.51 9.69
CA THR A 173 -17.19 3.55 11.03
C THR A 173 -15.93 4.43 11.07
N HIS A 174 -15.43 4.77 12.26
CA HIS A 174 -14.21 5.56 12.36
C HIS A 174 -13.00 4.82 11.75
N LEU A 175 -12.86 3.53 12.00
CA LEU A 175 -11.84 2.68 11.38
C LEU A 175 -11.95 2.71 9.86
N MET A 176 -13.15 2.50 9.31
CA MET A 176 -13.38 2.52 7.86
C MET A 176 -13.06 3.88 7.25
N ARG A 177 -13.38 4.97 7.94
CA ARG A 177 -13.04 6.34 7.51
C ARG A 177 -11.52 6.56 7.50
N LEU A 178 -10.80 6.06 8.51
CA LEU A 178 -9.33 6.12 8.55
C LEU A 178 -8.72 5.29 7.41
N ALA A 179 -9.20 4.07 7.21
CA ALA A 179 -8.77 3.18 6.12
C ALA A 179 -9.01 3.82 4.74
N ARG A 180 -10.21 4.39 4.51
CA ARG A 180 -10.54 5.10 3.28
C ARG A 180 -9.57 6.24 3.00
N HIS A 181 -9.23 7.04 4.01
CA HIS A 181 -8.28 8.13 3.84
C HIS A 181 -6.89 7.60 3.45
N LEU A 182 -6.41 6.55 4.12
CA LEU A 182 -5.11 5.93 3.82
C LEU A 182 -5.07 5.33 2.40
N PHE A 183 -6.12 4.63 1.98
CA PHE A 183 -6.16 4.00 0.66
C PHE A 183 -6.43 4.99 -0.49
N SER A 184 -6.91 6.20 -0.18
CA SER A 184 -7.07 7.28 -1.16
C SER A 184 -5.76 8.03 -1.47
N ALA A 185 -4.71 7.83 -0.66
CA ALA A 185 -3.45 8.52 -0.85
C ALA A 185 -2.74 8.06 -2.14
N ALA A 186 -2.46 9.01 -3.03
CA ALA A 186 -1.65 8.75 -4.21
C ALA A 186 -0.17 8.60 -3.81
N THR A 187 0.43 7.43 -4.06
CA THR A 187 1.80 7.12 -3.65
C THR A 187 2.85 7.29 -4.75
N ASN A 188 2.40 7.53 -5.99
CA ASN A 188 3.28 7.79 -7.12
C ASN A 188 2.72 8.91 -8.01
N SER A 189 3.61 9.58 -8.72
CA SER A 189 3.29 10.48 -9.83
C SER A 189 3.14 9.73 -11.16
N ALA A 190 3.34 8.41 -11.19
CA ALA A 190 3.45 7.62 -12.42
C ALA A 190 2.15 7.66 -13.26
N SER A 191 0.99 7.75 -12.62
CA SER A 191 -0.29 7.97 -13.31
C SER A 191 -0.29 9.33 -14.03
N CYS A 192 0.18 10.39 -13.36
CA CYS A 192 0.34 11.71 -13.96
C CYS A 192 1.41 11.71 -15.07
N GLU A 193 2.53 11.01 -14.87
CA GLU A 193 3.63 10.92 -15.85
C GLU A 193 3.20 10.17 -17.12
N ARG A 194 2.42 9.09 -17.01
CA ARG A 194 1.84 8.39 -18.17
C ARG A 194 0.87 9.28 -18.92
N LEU A 195 -0.01 9.99 -18.20
CA LEU A 195 -0.91 10.96 -18.78
C LEU A 195 -0.14 12.08 -19.51
N PHE A 196 0.90 12.63 -18.88
CA PHE A 196 1.75 13.65 -19.49
C PHE A 196 2.55 13.13 -20.67
N SER A 197 2.98 11.86 -20.67
CA SER A 197 3.65 11.23 -21.81
C SER A 197 2.70 11.04 -22.99
N ALA A 198 1.46 10.62 -22.73
CA ALA A 198 0.40 10.57 -23.74
C ALA A 198 0.12 11.97 -24.30
N PHE A 199 0.05 12.99 -23.45
CA PHE A 199 -0.05 14.38 -23.90
C PHE A 199 1.19 14.83 -24.66
N GLY A 200 2.40 14.37 -24.33
CA GLY A 200 3.61 14.68 -25.09
C GLY A 200 3.50 14.33 -26.57
N ASN A 201 2.90 13.19 -26.89
CA ASN A 201 2.63 12.78 -28.28
C ASN A 201 1.65 13.72 -29.00
N LEU A 202 0.68 14.29 -28.28
CA LEU A 202 -0.26 15.29 -28.79
C LEU A 202 0.38 16.69 -28.89
N LEU A 203 1.24 17.04 -27.94
CA LEU A 203 1.79 18.38 -27.75
C LEU A 203 2.99 18.71 -28.65
N THR A 204 3.88 17.74 -28.85
CA THR A 204 5.19 17.98 -29.46
C THR A 204 5.24 17.68 -30.95
N LYS A 205 4.31 16.89 -31.49
CA LYS A 205 4.19 16.70 -32.94
C LYS A 205 3.46 17.89 -33.54
N LEU A 206 4.16 18.62 -34.42
CA LEU A 206 3.77 19.86 -35.12
C LEU A 206 2.37 19.86 -35.78
N ARG A 207 1.75 18.68 -35.96
CA ARG A 207 0.44 18.50 -36.61
C ARG A 207 -0.77 18.42 -35.67
N ASN A 208 -0.61 18.24 -34.36
CA ASN A 208 -1.73 17.96 -33.42
C ASN A 208 -1.75 18.86 -32.17
N LYS A 209 -1.27 20.10 -32.26
CA LYS A 209 -1.15 20.98 -31.09
C LYS A 209 -2.52 21.43 -30.56
N LEU A 210 -3.05 20.72 -29.57
CA LEU A 210 -4.25 21.10 -28.82
C LEU A 210 -3.96 22.27 -27.86
N GLY A 211 -4.87 23.24 -27.82
CA GLY A 211 -4.77 24.39 -26.90
C GLY A 211 -4.97 24.00 -25.43
N LEU A 212 -4.33 24.75 -24.52
CA LEU A 212 -4.29 24.48 -23.07
C LEU A 212 -5.69 24.30 -22.43
N LYS A 213 -6.70 25.03 -22.92
CA LYS A 213 -8.07 24.96 -22.41
C LYS A 213 -8.73 23.59 -22.67
N ASN A 214 -8.56 23.06 -23.87
CA ASN A 214 -9.09 21.74 -24.23
C ASN A 214 -8.32 20.62 -23.53
N MET A 215 -7.03 20.82 -23.25
CA MET A 215 -6.23 19.87 -22.48
C MET A 215 -6.74 19.72 -21.03
N LYS A 216 -7.01 20.84 -20.33
CA LYS A 216 -7.58 20.79 -18.98
C LYS A 216 -8.92 20.06 -18.98
N SER A 217 -9.78 20.39 -19.93
CA SER A 217 -11.07 19.71 -20.09
C SER A 217 -10.96 18.21 -20.39
N ILE A 218 -9.86 17.73 -20.99
CA ILE A 218 -9.62 16.30 -21.23
C ILE A 218 -9.01 15.62 -20.00
N ALA A 219 -8.19 16.33 -19.23
CA ALA A 219 -7.54 15.80 -18.03
C ALA A 219 -8.47 15.77 -16.79
N GLU A 220 -9.56 16.55 -16.82
CA GLU A 220 -10.57 16.63 -15.75
C GLU A 220 -11.80 15.71 -16.00
N LEU A 221 -11.82 14.95 -17.10
CA LEU A 221 -12.79 13.87 -17.38
C LEU A 221 -12.43 12.58 -16.64
#